data_AF-A0A2M8PN17-F1
#
_entry.id   AF-A0A2M8PN17-F1
#
_cell.length_a   1.000
_cell.length_b   1.000
_cell.length_c   1.000
_cell.angle_alpha   90.00
_cell.angle_beta   90.00
_cell.angle_gamma   90.00
#
_symmetry.space_group_name_H-M   'P 1'
#
loop_
_entity.id
_entity.type
_entity.pdbx_description
1 polymer ?
#
loop_
_entity_poly.entity_id
_entity_poly.type
_entity_poly.pdbx_seq_one_letter_code
_entity_poly.pdbx_strand_id
1 'polypeptide(L)'
;MEQDMFRTTLMRYFDELQERVSTENGDWTVKGFIDVYKRIYTISIDTKVLSKVLELLMFPVLVRFAEENGYKIVLARAQNQYPDLSLISEEDENDCIAVDIKTTYRTKEDRNGKMRVSGMTLG
;
A
#
# COMPACT_ATOMS: atom_id res chain seq x y z
N MET A 1 -13.64 15.94 12.86
CA MET A 1 -14.63 15.77 11.77
C MET A 1 -13.93 15.46 10.45
N GLU A 2 -12.91 16.21 10.05
CA GLU A 2 -12.18 16.02 8.78
C GLU A 2 -11.42 14.68 8.67
N GLN A 3 -10.69 14.27 9.72
CA GLN A 3 -10.05 12.93 9.79
C GLN A 3 -11.04 11.77 9.61
N ASP A 4 -12.28 11.95 10.06
CA ASP A 4 -13.32 10.92 9.97
C ASP A 4 -13.85 10.80 8.53
N MET A 5 -13.91 11.92 7.81
CA MET A 5 -14.32 11.95 6.40
C MET A 5 -13.24 11.36 5.48
N PHE A 6 -11.98 11.76 5.63
CA PHE A 6 -10.88 11.17 4.84
C PHE A 6 -10.84 9.65 5.00
N ARG A 7 -10.87 9.18 6.25
CA ARG A 7 -10.89 7.75 6.55
C ARG A 7 -12.10 7.07 5.92
N THR A 8 -13.28 7.64 6.08
CA THR A 8 -14.52 7.06 5.54
C THR A 8 -14.46 6.95 4.02
N THR A 9 -13.90 7.95 3.35
CA THR A 9 -13.78 7.94 1.89
C THR A 9 -12.70 6.95 1.43
N LEU A 10 -11.53 6.92 2.08
CA LEU A 10 -10.47 5.96 1.76
C LEU A 10 -10.93 4.50 1.94
N MET A 11 -11.73 4.24 2.98
CA MET A 11 -12.30 2.91 3.22
C MET A 11 -13.17 2.38 2.07
N ARG A 12 -13.73 3.25 1.23
CA ARG A 12 -14.51 2.84 0.05
C ARG A 12 -13.67 2.17 -1.03
N TYR A 13 -12.35 2.33 -0.99
CA TYR A 13 -11.40 1.72 -1.93
C TYR A 13 -10.75 0.46 -1.36
N PHE A 14 -11.08 0.06 -0.12
CA PHE A 14 -10.37 -1.01 0.57
C PHE A 14 -10.60 -2.39 -0.07
N ASP A 15 -11.81 -2.65 -0.57
CA ASP A 15 -12.13 -3.90 -1.27
C ASP A 15 -11.30 -4.00 -2.56
N GLU A 16 -11.18 -2.90 -3.33
CA GLU A 16 -10.33 -2.88 -4.52
C GLU A 16 -8.84 -3.04 -4.16
N LEU A 17 -8.35 -2.39 -3.09
CA LEU A 17 -6.99 -2.59 -2.61
C LEU A 17 -6.73 -4.07 -2.27
N GLN A 18 -7.70 -4.75 -1.64
CA GLN A 18 -7.60 -6.17 -1.34
C GLN A 18 -7.57 -7.02 -2.62
N GLU A 19 -8.45 -6.75 -3.58
CA GLU A 19 -8.51 -7.45 -4.87
C GLU A 19 -7.22 -7.28 -5.69
N ARG A 20 -6.53 -6.14 -5.55
CA ARG A 20 -5.22 -5.92 -6.18
C ARG A 20 -4.14 -6.84 -5.61
N VAL A 21 -4.22 -7.19 -4.33
CA VAL A 21 -3.20 -7.97 -3.63
C VAL A 21 -3.48 -9.47 -3.70
N SER A 22 -4.74 -9.86 -3.58
CA SER A 22 -5.15 -11.27 -3.51
C SER A 22 -6.44 -11.54 -4.26
N THR A 23 -6.53 -12.73 -4.84
CA THR A 23 -7.79 -13.29 -5.38
C THR A 23 -8.76 -13.67 -4.25
N GLU A 24 -10.01 -13.97 -4.60
CA GLU A 24 -11.05 -14.44 -3.67
C GLU A 24 -10.62 -15.68 -2.85
N ASN A 25 -9.76 -16.52 -3.40
CA ASN A 25 -9.25 -17.73 -2.73
C ASN A 25 -8.03 -17.45 -1.83
N GLY A 26 -7.61 -16.20 -1.69
CA GLY A 26 -6.45 -15.79 -0.90
C GLY A 26 -5.10 -15.94 -1.63
N ASP A 27 -5.12 -16.33 -2.90
CA ASP A 27 -3.93 -16.41 -3.73
C ASP A 27 -3.39 -15.01 -4.07
N TRP A 28 -2.08 -14.81 -3.94
CA TRP A 28 -1.44 -13.56 -4.39
C TRP A 28 -1.62 -13.36 -5.88
N THR A 29 -2.03 -12.16 -6.29
CA THR A 29 -2.22 -11.78 -7.70
C THR A 29 -0.89 -11.71 -8.46
N VAL A 30 0.18 -11.30 -7.78
CA VAL A 30 1.55 -11.28 -8.31
C VAL A 30 2.31 -12.50 -7.81
N LYS A 31 2.84 -13.29 -8.76
CA LYS A 31 3.66 -14.48 -8.46
C LYS A 31 5.15 -14.29 -8.75
N GLY A 32 5.50 -13.27 -9.53
CA GLY A 32 6.85 -13.09 -10.05
C GLY A 32 7.03 -11.84 -10.89
N PHE A 33 8.27 -11.58 -11.26
CA PHE A 33 8.64 -10.60 -12.28
C PHE A 33 8.86 -11.30 -13.61
N ILE A 34 8.57 -10.61 -14.71
CA ILE A 34 8.79 -11.11 -16.06
C ILE A 34 9.86 -10.27 -16.75
N ASP A 35 10.81 -10.90 -17.43
CA ASP A 35 11.78 -10.20 -18.27
C ASP A 35 11.27 -10.03 -19.72
N VAL A 36 12.02 -9.27 -20.53
CA VAL A 36 11.71 -9.06 -21.96
C VAL A 36 11.76 -10.34 -22.80
N TYR A 37 12.37 -11.42 -22.28
CA TYR A 37 12.41 -12.75 -22.89
C TYR A 37 11.30 -13.68 -22.39
N LYS A 38 10.33 -13.14 -21.64
CA LYS A 38 9.19 -13.85 -21.05
C LYS A 38 9.58 -14.93 -20.02
N ARG A 39 10.74 -14.79 -19.38
CA ARG A 39 11.13 -15.63 -18.23
C ARG A 39 10.47 -15.09 -16.98
N ILE A 40 9.88 -15.98 -16.18
CA ILE A 40 9.23 -15.64 -14.91
C ILE A 40 10.19 -15.94 -13.77
N TYR A 41 10.44 -14.93 -12.94
CA TYR A 41 11.25 -14.98 -11.73
C TYR A 41 10.35 -14.86 -10.52
N THR A 42 10.22 -15.93 -9.73
CA THR A 42 9.35 -15.95 -8.55
C THR A 42 9.85 -14.98 -7.47
N ILE A 43 8.92 -14.39 -6.73
CA ILE A 43 9.26 -13.50 -5.61
C ILE A 43 9.79 -14.32 -4.43
N SER A 44 10.93 -13.92 -3.88
CA SER A 44 11.45 -14.50 -2.63
C SER A 44 10.70 -13.96 -1.40
N ILE A 45 10.82 -14.61 -0.25
CA ILE A 45 10.20 -14.15 1.02
C ILE A 45 10.87 -12.92 1.65
N ASP A 46 11.80 -12.26 0.95
CA ASP A 46 12.45 -11.03 1.41
C ASP A 46 11.40 -9.91 1.59
N THR A 47 11.36 -9.33 2.79
CA THR A 47 10.33 -8.36 3.17
C THR A 47 10.44 -7.04 2.42
N LYS A 48 11.62 -6.63 1.94
CA LYS A 48 11.80 -5.41 1.16
C LYS A 48 11.27 -5.59 -0.26
N VAL A 49 11.47 -6.77 -0.85
CA VAL A 49 10.90 -7.10 -2.16
C VAL A 49 9.38 -7.16 -2.07
N LEU A 50 8.84 -7.84 -1.06
CA LEU A 50 7.40 -7.95 -0.87
C LEU A 50 6.74 -6.60 -0.59
N SER A 51 7.31 -5.76 0.28
CA SER A 51 6.76 -4.44 0.56
C SER A 51 6.67 -3.60 -0.72
N LYS A 52 7.70 -3.65 -1.57
CA LYS A 52 7.70 -2.86 -2.80
C LYS A 52 6.66 -3.35 -3.81
N VAL A 53 6.45 -4.67 -3.91
CA VAL A 53 5.40 -5.23 -4.76
C VAL A 53 4.01 -4.79 -4.29
N LEU A 54 3.76 -4.82 -2.97
CA LEU A 54 2.48 -4.36 -2.40
C LEU A 54 2.24 -2.87 -2.68
N GLU A 55 3.25 -2.01 -2.46
CA GLU A 55 3.17 -0.58 -2.80
C GLU A 55 2.78 -0.38 -4.27
N LEU A 56 3.44 -1.07 -5.20
CA LEU A 56 3.16 -0.96 -6.64
C LEU A 56 1.75 -1.42 -7.02
N LEU A 57 1.23 -2.45 -6.35
CA LEU A 57 -0.13 -2.94 -6.57
C LEU A 57 -1.20 -1.97 -6.07
N MET A 58 -0.96 -1.34 -4.92
CA MET A 58 -1.89 -0.39 -4.30
C MET A 58 -1.85 0.99 -4.96
N PHE A 59 -0.70 1.39 -5.52
CA PHE A 59 -0.48 2.75 -6.03
C PHE A 59 -1.54 3.24 -7.05
N PRO A 60 -1.97 2.46 -8.06
CA PRO A 60 -3.01 2.91 -8.98
C PRO A 60 -4.35 3.24 -8.31
N VAL A 61 -4.70 2.53 -7.24
CA VAL A 61 -5.92 2.78 -6.47
C VAL A 61 -5.79 4.07 -5.65
N LEU A 62 -4.60 4.31 -5.07
CA LEU A 62 -4.31 5.55 -4.35
C LEU A 62 -4.31 6.78 -5.27
N VAL A 63 -3.83 6.63 -6.52
CA VAL A 63 -3.93 7.69 -7.55
C VAL A 63 -5.37 8.05 -7.83
N ARG A 64 -6.21 7.05 -8.10
CA ARG A 64 -7.64 7.28 -8.31
C ARG A 64 -8.33 7.89 -7.10
N PHE A 65 -8.02 7.42 -5.90
CA PHE A 65 -8.53 8.02 -4.67
C PHE A 65 -8.21 9.52 -4.60
N ALA A 66 -6.98 9.91 -4.93
CA ALA A 66 -6.59 11.32 -4.92
C ALA A 66 -7.36 12.14 -5.96
N GLU A 67 -7.41 11.67 -7.21
CA GLU A 67 -8.12 12.33 -8.32
C GLU A 67 -9.62 12.51 -8.03
N GLU A 68 -10.29 11.44 -7.57
CA GLU A 68 -11.73 11.44 -7.30
C GLU A 68 -12.11 12.30 -6.08
N ASN A 69 -11.14 12.67 -5.23
CA ASN A 69 -11.35 13.45 -4.00
C ASN A 69 -10.65 14.82 -4.00
N GLY A 70 -10.20 15.30 -5.16
CA GLY A 70 -9.66 16.66 -5.29
C GLY A 70 -8.26 16.84 -4.66
N TYR A 71 -7.40 15.83 -4.78
CA TYR A 71 -6.02 15.87 -4.32
C TYR A 71 -5.02 15.67 -5.46
N LYS A 72 -3.92 16.43 -5.42
CA LYS A 72 -2.71 16.17 -6.22
C LYS A 72 -1.77 15.24 -5.45
N ILE A 73 -1.22 14.23 -6.13
CA ILE A 73 -0.17 13.37 -5.57
C ILE A 73 1.22 13.93 -5.86
N VAL A 74 2.05 13.98 -4.82
CA VAL A 74 3.48 14.21 -4.91
C VAL A 74 4.22 13.01 -4.33
N LEU A 75 5.08 12.39 -5.12
CA LEU A 75 5.97 11.30 -4.67
C LEU A 75 7.24 11.87 -4.02
N ALA A 76 7.80 11.12 -3.06
CA ALA A 76 9.14 11.39 -2.56
C ALA A 76 10.17 11.46 -3.71
N ARG A 77 10.97 12.54 -3.74
CA ARG A 77 11.95 12.77 -4.82
C ARG A 77 13.31 12.13 -4.54
N ALA A 78 13.66 12.01 -3.27
CA ALA A 78 14.92 11.44 -2.81
C ALA A 78 14.70 10.13 -2.04
N GLN A 79 15.70 9.25 -2.06
CA GLN A 79 15.71 8.09 -1.17
C GLN A 79 15.73 8.55 0.30
N ASN A 80 15.00 7.85 1.16
CA ASN A 80 14.88 8.12 2.60
C ASN A 80 14.16 9.44 2.95
N GLN A 81 13.31 9.94 2.07
CA GLN A 81 12.45 11.10 2.34
C GLN A 81 11.04 10.61 2.74
N TYR A 82 10.59 11.01 3.93
CA TYR A 82 9.18 10.86 4.33
C TYR A 82 8.35 12.02 3.78
N PRO A 83 7.07 11.80 3.43
CA PRO A 83 6.37 10.50 3.32
C PRO A 83 6.60 9.83 1.96
N ASP A 84 6.11 8.59 1.78
CA ASP A 84 6.09 7.94 0.46
C ASP A 84 5.29 8.78 -0.56
N LEU A 85 4.17 9.33 -0.09
CA LEU A 85 3.16 10.03 -0.85
C LEU A 85 2.67 11.26 -0.07
N SER A 86 2.55 12.40 -0.73
CA SER A 86 1.84 13.56 -0.22
C SER A 86 0.60 13.81 -1.07
N LEU A 87 -0.56 13.91 -0.43
CA LEU A 87 -1.81 14.38 -1.04
C LEU A 87 -1.94 15.87 -0.71
N ILE A 88 -1.98 16.72 -1.73
CA ILE A 88 -2.13 18.16 -1.58
C ILE A 88 -3.53 18.52 -2.08
N SER A 89 -4.35 19.16 -1.25
CA SER A 89 -5.69 19.58 -1.67
C SER A 89 -5.62 20.53 -2.85
N GLU A 90 -6.52 20.34 -3.82
CA GLU A 90 -6.66 21.25 -4.95
C GLU A 90 -7.35 22.57 -4.57
N GLU A 91 -8.08 22.59 -3.47
CA GLU A 91 -8.79 23.78 -2.96
C GLU A 91 -7.88 24.66 -2.08
N ASP A 92 -7.02 24.05 -1.26
CA ASP A 92 -6.04 24.76 -0.41
C ASP A 92 -4.71 24.00 -0.37
N GLU A 93 -3.67 24.57 -1.00
CA GLU A 93 -2.34 23.93 -1.06
C GLU A 93 -1.64 23.80 0.31
N ASN A 94 -2.16 24.45 1.36
CA ASN A 94 -1.67 24.26 2.74
C ASN A 94 -2.29 23.02 3.42
N ASP A 95 -3.38 22.48 2.89
CA ASP A 95 -3.96 21.23 3.36
C ASP A 95 -3.26 20.05 2.68
N CYS A 96 -2.38 19.41 3.45
CA CYS A 96 -1.50 18.34 3.00
C CYS A 96 -1.64 17.11 3.90
N ILE A 97 -1.87 15.95 3.28
CA ILE A 97 -1.92 14.66 3.97
C ILE A 97 -0.69 13.85 3.59
N ALA A 98 0.08 13.47 4.60
CA ALA A 98 1.20 12.55 4.45
C ALA A 98 0.70 11.10 4.49
N VAL A 99 1.03 10.31 3.47
CA VAL A 99 0.65 8.91 3.33
C VAL A 99 1.91 8.05 3.22
N ASP A 100 2.03 7.08 4.12
CA ASP A 100 3.19 6.22 4.28
C ASP A 100 2.71 4.76 4.38
N ILE A 101 3.24 3.91 3.51
CA ILE A 101 2.75 2.54 3.34
C ILE A 101 3.64 1.60 4.16
N LYS A 102 3.04 0.92 5.14
CA LYS A 102 3.76 -0.03 5.99
C LYS A 102 3.32 -1.45 5.74
N THR A 103 4.30 -2.33 5.56
CA THR A 103 4.11 -3.76 5.43
C THR A 103 4.71 -4.49 6.64
N THR A 104 4.03 -5.52 7.10
CA THR A 104 4.53 -6.44 8.13
C THR A 104 4.01 -7.84 7.85
N TYR A 105 4.46 -8.82 8.63
CA TYR A 105 4.04 -10.22 8.50
C TYR A 105 3.32 -10.70 9.75
N ARG A 106 2.56 -11.80 9.58
CA ARG A 106 1.98 -12.55 10.68
C ARG A 106 2.96 -13.63 11.14
N THR A 107 3.14 -13.70 12.45
CA THR A 107 3.90 -14.78 13.10
C THR A 107 3.24 -16.13 12.87
N LYS A 108 4.03 -17.20 12.98
CA LYS A 108 3.50 -18.56 13.03
C LYS A 108 2.56 -18.70 14.21
N GLU A 109 1.61 -19.62 14.08
CA GLU A 109 0.70 -19.99 15.15
C GLU A 109 1.50 -20.44 16.39
N ASP A 110 1.22 -19.81 17.54
CA ASP A 110 1.84 -20.20 18.81
C ASP A 110 1.21 -21.47 19.38
N ARG A 111 1.75 -21.97 20.51
CA ARG A 111 1.28 -23.22 21.15
C ARG A 111 -0.19 -23.17 21.58
N ASN A 112 -0.80 -22.00 21.64
CA ASN A 112 -2.19 -21.79 22.02
C ASN A 112 -3.09 -21.53 20.80
N GLY A 113 -2.59 -21.78 19.58
CA GLY A 113 -3.34 -21.56 18.36
C GLY A 113 -3.43 -20.09 17.93
N LYS A 114 -2.60 -19.20 18.51
CA LYS A 114 -2.71 -17.76 18.26
C LYS A 114 -1.65 -17.28 17.28
N MET A 115 -2.10 -16.63 16.20
CA MET A 115 -1.24 -15.82 15.33
C MET A 115 -1.20 -14.37 15.81
N ARG A 116 -0.04 -13.72 15.67
CA ARG A 116 0.15 -12.30 15.99
C ARG A 116 0.73 -11.55 14.80
N VAL A 117 0.40 -10.27 14.66
CA VAL A 117 1.10 -9.37 13.75
C VAL A 117 2.47 -9.04 14.38
N SER A 118 3.55 -9.10 13.59
CA SER A 118 4.93 -8.94 14.12
C SER A 118 5.23 -7.53 14.66
N GLY A 119 4.36 -6.55 14.41
CA GLY A 119 4.55 -5.13 14.71
C GLY A 119 4.83 -4.32 13.45
N MET A 120 4.66 -3.00 13.54
CA MET A 120 4.96 -2.05 12.47
C MET A 120 5.96 -1.02 12.99
N THR A 121 6.89 -0.62 12.13
CA THR A 121 7.75 0.53 12.34
C THR A 121 7.08 1.72 11.67
N LEU A 122 6.80 2.79 12.41
CA LEU A 122 5.97 3.92 11.94
C LEU A 122 6.78 5.18 11.63
N GLY A 123 8.09 5.04 11.43
CA GLY A 123 9.03 6.16 11.38
C GLY A 123 9.60 6.46 12.76
#